data_AF-K1V6Y7-F1
#
_entry.id   AF-K1V6Y7-F1
#
_cell.length_a   1.000
_cell.length_b   1.000
_cell.length_c   1.000
_cell.angle_alpha   90.00
_cell.angle_beta   90.00
_cell.angle_gamma   90.00
#
_symmetry.space_group_name_H-M   'P 1'
#
loop_
_entity.id
_entity.type
_entity.pdbx_description
1 polymer ?
#
loop_
_entity_poly.entity_id
_entity_poly.type
_entity_poly.pdbx_seq_one_letter_code
_entity_poly.pdbx_strand_id
1 'polypeptide(L)'
;MDVVKEELMFFVRHNVRIVKFVDRTFNADRKRTCELVKFLIDNAKNTTFHFEVAADLINDELVELFKTAPEGLFQLEIGVQSTNDKTIKAIDRKTDFEMIKRAVKLVQKAGGVHMHLDLIVGLPFEDFNSFGKSFDDVFNLRPDVLQLGFLKLLRGTKIRSEEEKYGYRYNSKPPYEVLKNDFISYE
;
A
#
# COMPACT_ATOMS: atom_id res chain seq x y z
N MET A 1 -9.56 10.21 -20.89
CA MET A 1 -9.88 8.87 -20.36
C MET A 1 -9.70 7.81 -21.44
N ASP A 2 -10.02 8.14 -22.68
CA ASP A 2 -10.05 7.18 -23.80
C ASP A 2 -8.69 6.54 -24.08
N VAL A 3 -7.61 7.32 -24.08
CA VAL A 3 -6.23 6.80 -24.23
C VAL A 3 -5.91 5.72 -23.19
N VAL A 4 -6.23 5.97 -21.92
CA VAL A 4 -5.96 5.00 -20.84
C VAL A 4 -6.75 3.72 -21.05
N LYS A 5 -8.02 3.82 -21.44
CA LYS A 5 -8.86 2.65 -21.73
C LYS A 5 -8.31 1.86 -22.92
N GLU A 6 -7.83 2.53 -23.96
CA GLU A 6 -7.22 1.89 -25.13
C GLU A 6 -5.93 1.13 -24.75
N GLU A 7 -5.05 1.74 -23.97
CA GLU A 7 -3.84 1.11 -23.44
C GLU A 7 -4.16 -0.09 -22.54
N LEU A 8 -5.18 0.01 -21.68
CA LEU A 8 -5.62 -1.12 -20.87
C LEU A 8 -6.13 -2.28 -21.73
N MET A 9 -6.88 -1.98 -22.79
CA MET A 9 -7.36 -3.00 -23.72
C MET A 9 -6.21 -3.69 -24.47
N PHE A 10 -5.11 -2.99 -24.73
CA PHE A 10 -3.91 -3.64 -25.28
C PHE A 10 -3.44 -4.78 -24.35
N PHE A 11 -3.30 -4.53 -23.04
CA PHE A 11 -2.87 -5.57 -22.09
C PHE A 11 -3.90 -6.71 -21.96
N VAL A 12 -5.19 -6.37 -21.91
CA VAL A 12 -6.28 -7.34 -21.82
C VAL A 12 -6.30 -8.27 -23.05
N ARG A 13 -6.17 -7.73 -24.26
CA ARG A 13 -6.14 -8.52 -25.51
C ARG A 13 -4.97 -9.48 -25.58
N HIS A 14 -3.85 -9.14 -24.94
CA HIS A 14 -2.66 -9.98 -24.88
C HIS A 14 -2.65 -10.94 -23.68
N ASN A 15 -3.72 -10.98 -22.87
CA ASN A 15 -3.81 -11.78 -21.65
C ASN A 15 -2.59 -11.60 -20.73
N VAL A 16 -2.14 -10.35 -20.56
CA VAL A 16 -1.06 -10.04 -19.62
C VAL A 16 -1.48 -10.48 -18.23
N ARG A 17 -0.61 -11.20 -17.52
CA ARG A 17 -0.96 -11.80 -16.23
C ARG A 17 -1.27 -10.74 -15.16
N ILE A 18 -0.40 -9.74 -15.03
CA ILE A 18 -0.53 -8.66 -14.04
C ILE A 18 -0.13 -7.34 -14.70
N VAL A 19 -0.98 -6.33 -14.56
CA VAL A 19 -0.70 -4.93 -14.92
C VAL A 19 -0.64 -4.12 -13.62
N LYS A 20 0.55 -3.61 -13.26
CA LYS A 20 0.73 -2.75 -12.08
C LYS A 20 0.68 -1.28 -12.48
N PHE A 21 -0.25 -0.56 -11.85
CA PHE A 21 -0.32 0.89 -11.95
C PHE A 21 0.79 1.53 -11.12
N VAL A 22 1.33 2.64 -11.63
CA VAL A 22 2.44 3.37 -10.99
C VAL A 22 1.95 4.60 -10.20
N ASP A 23 0.65 4.88 -10.26
CA ASP A 23 -0.01 5.90 -9.46
C ASP A 23 0.12 5.56 -7.97
N ARG A 24 0.80 6.43 -7.20
CA ARG A 24 0.97 6.26 -5.74
C ARG A 24 -0.34 6.23 -4.96
N THR A 25 -1.40 6.78 -5.53
CA THR A 25 -2.73 6.78 -4.90
C THR A 25 -3.76 6.72 -6.01
N PHE A 26 -4.02 5.52 -6.50
CA PHE A 26 -4.95 5.28 -7.61
C PHE A 26 -6.37 5.79 -7.30
N ASN A 27 -6.79 5.74 -6.03
CA ASN A 27 -8.11 6.18 -5.58
C ASN A 27 -8.21 7.65 -5.16
N ALA A 28 -7.25 8.49 -5.56
CA ALA A 28 -7.27 9.94 -5.27
C ALA A 28 -8.46 10.67 -5.93
N ASP A 29 -8.79 10.31 -7.17
CA ASP A 29 -9.98 10.81 -7.88
C ASP A 29 -11.05 9.73 -7.97
N ARG A 30 -12.01 9.80 -7.06
CA ARG A 30 -13.13 8.86 -6.94
C ARG A 30 -13.84 8.61 -8.27
N LYS A 31 -14.14 9.65 -9.07
CA LYS A 31 -14.90 9.50 -10.31
C LYS A 31 -14.11 8.69 -11.32
N ARG A 32 -12.84 9.06 -11.49
CA ARG A 32 -11.91 8.36 -12.39
C ARG A 32 -11.69 6.91 -11.96
N THR A 33 -11.50 6.67 -10.67
CA THR A 33 -11.29 5.32 -10.11
C THR A 33 -12.50 4.43 -10.38
N CYS A 34 -13.70 4.87 -10.03
CA CYS A 34 -14.92 4.11 -10.26
C CYS A 34 -15.15 3.82 -11.76
N GLU A 35 -14.88 4.81 -12.62
CA GLU A 35 -14.99 4.64 -14.08
C GLU A 35 -14.02 3.57 -14.61
N LEU A 36 -12.76 3.59 -14.16
CA LEU A 36 -11.75 2.61 -14.58
C LEU A 36 -12.03 1.22 -14.03
N VAL A 37 -12.39 1.11 -12.75
CA VAL A 37 -12.73 -0.18 -12.13
C VAL A 37 -13.90 -0.82 -12.86
N LYS A 38 -14.98 -0.06 -13.12
CA LYS A 38 -16.13 -0.55 -13.89
C LYS A 38 -15.72 -1.00 -15.30
N PHE A 39 -14.93 -0.18 -16.00
CA PHE A 39 -14.43 -0.53 -17.33
C PHE A 39 -13.64 -1.86 -17.33
N LEU A 40 -12.80 -2.08 -16.32
CA LEU A 40 -12.00 -3.31 -16.21
C LEU A 40 -12.87 -4.53 -15.88
N ILE A 41 -13.88 -4.39 -15.01
CA ILE A 41 -14.86 -5.45 -14.73
C ILE A 41 -15.58 -5.88 -16.01
N ASP A 42 -15.97 -4.92 -16.86
CA ASP A 42 -16.73 -5.20 -18.08
C ASP A 42 -15.88 -5.84 -19.18
N ASN A 43 -14.54 -5.67 -19.17
CA ASN A 43 -13.69 -6.00 -20.32
C ASN A 43 -12.58 -7.02 -20.04
N ALA A 44 -12.11 -7.16 -18.81
CA ALA A 44 -10.99 -8.04 -18.47
C ALA A 44 -11.47 -9.38 -17.90
N LYS A 45 -10.74 -10.45 -18.23
CA LYS A 45 -11.04 -11.81 -17.74
C LYS A 45 -9.83 -12.49 -17.10
N ASN A 46 -8.69 -12.45 -17.77
CA ASN A 46 -7.49 -13.21 -17.37
C ASN A 46 -6.32 -12.32 -16.88
N THR A 47 -6.57 -11.02 -16.72
CA THR A 47 -5.55 -10.03 -16.34
C THR A 47 -5.87 -9.48 -14.96
N THR A 48 -4.93 -9.56 -14.03
CA THR A 48 -5.04 -8.91 -12.72
C THR A 48 -4.49 -7.48 -12.80
N PHE A 49 -5.20 -6.53 -12.19
CA PHE A 49 -4.77 -5.14 -12.08
C PHE A 49 -4.36 -4.84 -10.64
N HIS A 50 -3.12 -4.40 -10.48
CA HIS A 50 -2.53 -4.04 -9.19
C HIS A 50 -2.56 -2.53 -9.01
N PHE A 51 -3.12 -2.06 -7.89
CA PHE A 51 -3.23 -0.65 -7.54
C PHE A 51 -2.65 -0.35 -6.16
N GLU A 52 -1.90 0.74 -6.03
CA GLU A 52 -1.60 1.35 -4.73
C GLU A 52 -2.76 2.29 -4.35
N VAL A 53 -3.36 2.08 -3.17
CA VAL A 53 -4.54 2.85 -2.73
C VAL A 53 -4.36 3.40 -1.33
N ALA A 54 -4.93 4.59 -1.10
CA ALA A 54 -5.00 5.19 0.22
C ALA A 54 -6.25 4.67 0.95
N ALA A 55 -6.07 4.11 2.14
CA ALA A 55 -7.14 3.45 2.90
C ALA A 55 -8.27 4.43 3.29
N ASP A 56 -7.94 5.69 3.55
CA ASP A 56 -8.89 6.75 3.91
C ASP A 56 -9.81 7.16 2.76
N LEU A 57 -9.47 6.80 1.52
CA LEU A 57 -10.25 7.08 0.31
C LEU A 57 -11.08 5.88 -0.17
N ILE A 58 -10.98 4.72 0.50
CA ILE A 58 -11.86 3.58 0.25
C ILE A 58 -13.25 3.91 0.77
N ASN A 59 -14.25 3.82 -0.10
CA ASN A 59 -15.63 4.19 0.19
C ASN A 59 -16.60 3.12 -0.33
N ASP A 60 -17.86 3.23 0.08
CA ASP A 60 -18.89 2.24 -0.24
C ASP A 60 -19.10 2.05 -1.75
N GLU A 61 -19.04 3.11 -2.57
CA GLU A 61 -19.24 2.99 -4.02
C GLU A 61 -18.16 2.11 -4.67
N LEU A 62 -16.90 2.32 -4.29
CA LEU A 62 -15.79 1.50 -4.79
C LEU A 62 -15.91 0.04 -4.31
N VAL A 63 -16.33 -0.15 -3.05
CA VAL A 63 -16.55 -1.47 -2.46
C VAL A 63 -17.69 -2.22 -3.15
N GLU A 64 -18.79 -1.54 -3.51
CA GLU A 64 -19.87 -2.13 -4.29
C GLU A 64 -19.42 -2.55 -5.70
N LEU A 65 -18.53 -1.78 -6.34
CA LEU A 65 -17.94 -2.19 -7.62
C LEU A 65 -17.10 -3.46 -7.46
N PHE A 66 -16.28 -3.55 -6.40
CA PHE A 66 -15.47 -4.74 -6.15
C PHE A 66 -16.29 -6.00 -5.94
N LYS A 67 -17.48 -5.92 -5.34
CA LYS A 67 -18.39 -7.08 -5.21
C LYS A 67 -18.83 -7.68 -6.55
N THR A 68 -18.89 -6.85 -7.59
CA THR A 68 -19.26 -7.28 -8.94
C THR A 68 -18.06 -7.75 -9.77
N ALA A 69 -16.84 -7.59 -9.24
CA ALA A 69 -15.63 -7.96 -9.95
C ALA A 69 -15.43 -9.49 -9.96
N PRO A 70 -14.97 -10.07 -11.08
CA PRO A 70 -14.44 -11.42 -11.08
C PRO A 70 -13.31 -11.59 -10.06
N GLU A 71 -13.26 -12.76 -9.43
CA GLU A 71 -12.19 -13.09 -8.48
C GLU A 71 -10.81 -13.00 -9.14
N GLY A 72 -9.87 -12.34 -8.47
CA GLY A 72 -8.50 -12.17 -8.95
C GLY A 72 -8.33 -11.07 -10.00
N LEU A 73 -9.39 -10.34 -10.36
CA LEU A 73 -9.28 -9.19 -11.26
C LEU A 73 -8.47 -8.05 -10.62
N PHE A 74 -8.61 -7.85 -9.30
CA PHE A 74 -7.99 -6.74 -8.60
C PHE A 74 -7.06 -7.19 -7.48
N GLN A 75 -5.92 -6.50 -7.40
CA GLN A 75 -4.99 -6.56 -6.30
C GLN A 75 -4.78 -5.14 -5.75
N LEU A 76 -4.98 -4.95 -4.45
CA LEU A 76 -4.80 -3.66 -3.79
C LEU A 76 -3.59 -3.72 -2.85
N GLU A 77 -2.73 -2.71 -2.94
CA GLU A 77 -1.62 -2.47 -2.03
C GLU A 77 -1.98 -1.28 -1.13
N ILE A 78 -2.04 -1.52 0.19
CA ILE A 78 -2.36 -0.50 1.19
C ILE A 78 -1.16 -0.36 2.12
N GLY A 79 -0.58 0.84 2.10
CA GLY A 79 0.53 1.19 2.96
C GLY A 79 0.13 1.42 4.42
N VAL A 80 0.37 0.44 5.31
CA VAL A 80 0.19 0.58 6.76
C VAL A 80 1.37 1.31 7.39
N GLN A 81 2.57 0.97 6.95
CA GLN A 81 3.88 1.46 7.42
C GLN A 81 4.22 1.02 8.85
N SER A 82 3.37 1.36 9.82
CA SER A 82 3.50 0.99 11.23
C SER A 82 2.14 1.10 11.93
N THR A 83 1.91 0.37 13.01
CA THR A 83 0.73 0.56 13.87
C THR A 83 1.05 1.38 15.14
N ASN A 84 2.29 1.86 15.26
CA ASN A 84 2.75 2.71 16.35
C ASN A 84 2.42 4.18 16.09
N ASP A 85 1.54 4.76 16.93
CA ASP A 85 1.09 6.14 16.80
C ASP A 85 2.23 7.18 16.83
N LYS A 86 3.30 6.95 17.59
CA LYS A 86 4.46 7.86 17.63
C LYS A 86 5.18 7.84 16.29
N THR A 87 5.36 6.65 15.72
CA THR A 87 5.98 6.44 14.42
C THR A 87 5.15 7.10 13.32
N ILE A 88 3.85 6.82 13.25
CA ILE A 88 2.92 7.40 12.25
C ILE A 88 2.94 8.94 12.28
N LYS A 89 2.92 9.54 13.47
CA LYS A 89 3.03 11.01 13.63
C LYS A 89 4.39 11.54 13.19
N ALA A 90 5.48 10.83 13.49
CA ALA A 90 6.82 11.27 13.12
C ALA A 90 7.02 11.36 11.60
N ILE A 91 6.42 10.42 10.86
CA ILE A 91 6.48 10.35 9.40
C ILE A 91 5.38 11.14 8.69
N ASP A 92 4.68 12.03 9.40
CA ASP A 92 3.60 12.89 8.89
C ASP A 92 2.43 12.14 8.22
N ARG A 93 2.17 10.90 8.65
CA ARG A 93 0.97 10.19 8.20
C ARG A 93 -0.22 10.59 9.06
N LYS A 94 -1.34 10.86 8.39
CA LYS A 94 -2.62 11.24 9.02
C LYS A 94 -3.55 10.05 9.23
N THR A 95 -3.34 8.97 8.49
CA THR A 95 -4.15 7.75 8.58
C THR A 95 -3.74 6.95 9.82
N ASP A 96 -4.68 6.77 10.74
CA ASP A 96 -4.48 5.87 11.89
C ASP A 96 -4.81 4.40 11.53
N PHE A 97 -4.38 3.49 12.40
CA PHE A 97 -4.54 2.05 12.17
C PHE A 97 -6.01 1.60 12.19
N GLU A 98 -6.88 2.25 12.96
CA GLU A 98 -8.30 1.89 13.04
C GLU A 98 -9.04 2.23 11.74
N MET A 99 -8.65 3.30 11.06
CA MET A 99 -9.14 3.62 9.73
C MET A 99 -8.73 2.56 8.69
N ILE A 100 -7.45 2.16 8.70
CA ILE A 100 -6.94 1.11 7.80
C ILE A 100 -7.71 -0.19 8.04
N LYS A 101 -7.89 -0.60 9.29
CA LYS A 101 -8.64 -1.79 9.68
C LYS A 101 -10.08 -1.77 9.19
N ARG A 102 -10.76 -0.61 9.21
CA ARG A 102 -12.10 -0.46 8.65
C ARG A 102 -12.09 -0.66 7.13
N ALA A 103 -11.17 0.00 6.43
CA ALA A 103 -11.05 -0.11 4.98
C ALA A 103 -10.74 -1.54 4.52
N VAL A 104 -9.79 -2.21 5.17
CA VAL A 104 -9.47 -3.62 4.93
C VAL A 104 -10.69 -4.51 5.12
N LYS A 105 -11.43 -4.34 6.23
CA LYS A 105 -12.66 -5.11 6.48
C LYS A 105 -13.75 -4.86 5.43
N LEU A 106 -13.85 -3.65 4.89
CA LEU A 106 -14.82 -3.35 3.83
C LEU A 106 -14.45 -4.07 2.53
N VAL A 107 -13.17 -4.03 2.14
CA VAL A 107 -12.69 -4.74 0.94
C VAL A 107 -12.80 -6.26 1.12
N GLN A 108 -12.44 -6.81 2.28
CA GLN A 108 -12.63 -8.24 2.58
C GLN A 108 -14.09 -8.67 2.45
N LYS A 109 -15.03 -7.84 2.91
CA LYS A 109 -16.47 -8.12 2.77
C LYS A 109 -16.95 -8.06 1.33
N ALA A 110 -16.29 -7.30 0.45
CA ALA A 110 -16.62 -7.30 -0.97
C ALA A 110 -16.28 -8.65 -1.62
N GLY A 111 -15.19 -9.28 -1.17
CA GLY A 111 -14.67 -10.51 -1.75
C GLY A 111 -14.01 -10.27 -3.12
N GLY A 112 -13.31 -11.28 -3.63
CA GLY A 112 -12.73 -11.26 -4.98
C GLY A 112 -11.51 -10.35 -5.20
N VAL A 113 -11.13 -9.55 -4.21
CA VAL A 113 -9.98 -8.63 -4.25
C VAL A 113 -8.84 -9.16 -3.40
N HIS A 114 -7.66 -9.28 -4.02
CA HIS A 114 -6.42 -9.68 -3.35
C HIS A 114 -5.79 -8.46 -2.64
N MET A 115 -5.49 -8.54 -1.35
CA MET A 115 -4.96 -7.41 -0.58
C MET A 115 -3.55 -7.63 -0.05
N HIS A 116 -2.72 -6.61 -0.29
CA HIS A 116 -1.35 -6.49 0.16
C HIS A 116 -1.32 -5.38 1.22
N LEU A 117 -0.83 -5.70 2.42
CA LEU A 117 -0.62 -4.74 3.49
C LEU A 117 0.87 -4.58 3.77
N ASP A 118 1.33 -3.34 3.72
CA ASP A 118 2.75 -3.03 3.73
C ASP A 118 3.19 -2.42 5.05
N LEU A 119 4.22 -2.98 5.66
CA LEU A 119 4.93 -2.43 6.82
C LEU A 119 6.35 -2.03 6.44
N ILE A 120 6.89 -1.00 7.11
CA ILE A 120 8.26 -0.55 6.93
C ILE A 120 9.03 -0.69 8.24
N VAL A 121 10.11 -1.46 8.20
CA VAL A 121 11.09 -1.60 9.28
C VAL A 121 12.06 -0.42 9.29
N GLY A 122 12.44 0.02 10.47
CA GLY A 122 13.47 1.05 10.66
C GLY A 122 12.93 2.47 10.69
N LEU A 123 11.62 2.65 10.89
CA LEU A 123 11.02 3.96 11.12
C LEU A 123 11.39 4.51 12.51
N PRO A 124 11.25 5.84 12.76
CA PRO A 124 11.51 6.41 14.07
C PRO A 124 10.55 5.86 15.13
N PHE A 125 11.00 5.81 16.39
CA PHE A 125 10.22 5.35 17.55
C PHE A 125 9.75 3.89 17.48
N GLU A 126 10.36 3.09 16.60
CA GLU A 126 10.03 1.68 16.42
C GLU A 126 11.27 0.81 16.67
N ASP A 127 11.23 0.08 17.77
CA ASP A 127 12.18 -0.97 18.14
C ASP A 127 11.67 -2.35 17.70
N PHE A 128 12.44 -3.41 17.92
CA PHE A 128 12.05 -4.76 17.53
C PHE A 128 10.71 -5.22 18.14
N ASN A 129 10.44 -4.88 19.40
CA ASN A 129 9.22 -5.31 20.10
C ASN A 129 7.98 -4.56 19.58
N SER A 130 8.09 -3.24 19.40
CA SER A 130 7.01 -2.42 18.85
C SER A 130 6.76 -2.71 17.37
N PHE A 131 7.81 -3.03 16.60
CA PHE A 131 7.65 -3.57 15.25
C PHE A 131 6.95 -4.94 15.26
N GLY A 132 7.32 -5.83 16.18
CA GLY A 132 6.63 -7.12 16.37
C GLY A 132 5.13 -6.96 16.62
N LYS A 133 4.76 -5.97 17.44
CA LYS A 133 3.35 -5.58 17.62
C LYS A 133 2.72 -5.08 16.30
N SER A 134 3.40 -4.22 15.54
CA SER A 134 2.93 -3.77 14.22
C SER A 134 2.69 -4.95 13.27
N PHE A 135 3.59 -5.93 13.26
CA PHE A 135 3.45 -7.16 12.50
C PHE A 135 2.22 -7.96 12.93
N ASP A 136 2.07 -8.24 14.23
CA ASP A 136 0.95 -9.00 14.78
C ASP A 136 -0.39 -8.32 14.48
N ASP A 137 -0.45 -6.99 14.65
CA ASP A 137 -1.64 -6.19 14.38
C ASP A 137 -2.08 -6.33 12.91
N VAL A 138 -1.14 -6.20 11.96
CA VAL A 138 -1.42 -6.33 10.52
C VAL A 138 -1.71 -7.78 10.13
N PHE A 139 -0.98 -8.74 10.67
CA PHE A 139 -1.20 -10.17 10.43
C PHE A 139 -2.60 -10.60 10.87
N ASN A 140 -3.09 -10.07 12.00
CA ASN A 140 -4.44 -10.31 12.51
C ASN A 140 -5.55 -9.72 11.64
N LEU A 141 -5.23 -8.78 10.72
CA LEU A 141 -6.17 -8.34 9.70
C LEU A 141 -6.39 -9.38 8.61
N ARG A 142 -5.58 -10.45 8.56
CA ARG A 142 -5.66 -11.52 7.55
C ARG A 142 -5.61 -10.98 6.11
N PRO A 143 -4.58 -10.17 5.74
CA PRO A 143 -4.37 -9.85 4.34
C PRO A 143 -3.94 -11.10 3.59
N ASP A 144 -4.09 -11.08 2.27
CA ASP A 144 -3.57 -12.17 1.44
C ASP A 144 -2.03 -12.14 1.37
N VAL A 145 -1.44 -10.95 1.41
CA VAL A 145 0.00 -10.73 1.53
C VAL A 145 0.28 -9.65 2.57
N LEU A 146 1.19 -9.96 3.49
CA LEU A 146 1.82 -8.98 4.36
C LEU A 146 3.23 -8.73 3.81
N GLN A 147 3.49 -7.50 3.35
CA GLN A 147 4.77 -7.11 2.76
C GLN A 147 5.60 -6.34 3.78
N LEU A 148 6.87 -6.72 3.90
CA LEU A 148 7.85 -6.03 4.74
C LEU A 148 8.88 -5.33 3.86
N GLY A 149 8.98 -4.01 4.01
CA GLY A 149 10.02 -3.19 3.40
C GLY A 149 11.00 -2.66 4.45
N PHE A 150 12.26 -2.49 4.09
CA PHE A 150 13.20 -1.73 4.91
C PHE A 150 13.16 -0.25 4.51
N LEU A 151 13.22 0.64 5.49
CA LEU A 151 13.26 2.08 5.25
C LEU A 151 14.48 2.43 4.37
N LYS A 152 14.26 3.28 3.38
CA LYS A 152 15.31 3.84 2.52
C LYS A 152 15.39 5.35 2.72
N LEU A 153 16.59 5.86 3.02
CA LEU A 153 16.82 7.29 3.26
C LEU A 153 17.06 8.03 1.95
N LEU A 154 15.98 8.20 1.18
CA LEU A 154 16.00 8.84 -0.13
C LEU A 154 16.22 10.35 -0.02
N ARG A 155 17.03 10.90 -0.93
CA ARG A 155 17.30 12.35 -1.03
C ARG A 155 16.00 13.13 -1.27
N GLY A 156 15.85 14.28 -0.59
CA GLY A 156 14.68 15.16 -0.71
C GLY A 156 13.46 14.76 0.15
N THR A 157 13.55 13.70 0.94
CA THR A 157 12.50 13.31 1.90
C THR A 157 12.72 13.95 3.28
N LYS A 158 11.65 14.13 4.05
CA LYS A 158 11.75 14.63 5.43
C LYS A 158 12.65 13.76 6.31
N ILE A 159 12.46 12.45 6.27
CA ILE A 159 13.22 11.52 7.10
C ILE A 159 14.73 11.59 6.81
N ARG A 160 15.09 11.91 5.56
CA ARG A 160 16.47 12.15 5.17
C ARG A 160 17.03 13.44 5.77
N SER A 161 16.26 14.53 5.83
CA SER A 161 16.67 15.75 6.52
C SER A 161 16.75 15.59 8.05
N GLU A 162 16.08 14.56 8.58
CA GLU A 162 16.08 14.20 10.00
C GLU A 162 17.05 13.05 10.30
N GLU A 163 18.04 12.80 9.44
CA GLU A 163 18.96 11.66 9.62
C GLU A 163 19.74 11.72 10.94
N GLU A 164 20.23 12.91 11.31
CA GLU A 164 20.95 13.13 12.58
C GLU A 164 20.01 13.08 13.79
N LYS A 165 18.77 13.57 13.63
CA LYS A 165 17.76 13.64 14.70
C LYS A 165 17.41 12.26 15.27
N TYR A 166 17.47 11.22 14.44
CA TYR A 166 17.13 9.85 14.81
C TYR A 166 18.33 8.88 14.70
N GLY A 167 19.54 9.42 14.57
CA GLY A 167 20.77 8.61 14.57
C GLY A 167 20.90 7.63 13.41
N TYR A 168 20.31 7.92 12.26
CA TYR A 168 20.27 6.99 11.13
C TYR A 168 21.67 6.64 10.60
N ARG A 169 21.86 5.36 10.30
CA ARG A 169 22.96 4.83 9.48
C ARG A 169 22.36 3.98 8.37
N TYR A 170 22.78 4.24 7.14
CA TYR A 170 22.20 3.64 5.94
C TYR A 170 23.27 3.51 4.85
N ASN A 171 23.00 2.71 3.82
CA ASN A 171 23.92 2.52 2.71
C ASN A 171 24.09 3.83 1.89
N SER A 172 25.32 4.25 1.64
CA SER A 172 25.60 5.45 0.82
C SER A 172 25.29 5.26 -0.67
N LYS A 173 25.15 4.01 -1.12
CA LYS A 173 24.75 3.65 -2.49
C LYS A 173 23.28 3.23 -2.54
N PRO A 174 22.59 3.41 -3.69
CA PRO A 174 21.27 2.85 -3.91
C PRO A 174 21.24 1.36 -3.53
N PRO A 175 20.19 0.88 -2.82
CA PRO A 175 18.90 1.57 -2.61
C PRO A 175 18.80 2.45 -1.35
N TYR A 176 19.92 2.83 -0.71
CA TYR A 176 19.96 3.68 0.50
C TYR A 176 19.22 3.12 1.72
N GLU A 177 19.25 1.80 1.87
CA GLU A 177 18.59 1.08 2.95
C GLU A 177 19.20 1.43 4.32
N VAL A 178 18.32 1.61 5.32
CA VAL A 178 18.69 1.81 6.72
C VAL A 178 19.24 0.53 7.32
N LEU A 179 20.39 0.65 7.98
CA LEU A 179 21.03 -0.41 8.73
C LEU A 179 20.68 -0.32 10.22
N LYS A 180 20.66 0.90 10.78
CA LYS A 180 20.25 1.14 12.16
C LYS A 180 19.81 2.58 12.38
N ASN A 181 19.15 2.81 13.51
CA ASN A 181 18.82 4.14 14.05
C ASN A 181 18.89 4.08 15.59
N ASP A 182 18.43 5.12 16.28
CA ASP A 182 18.44 5.16 17.76
C ASP A 182 17.48 4.16 18.43
N PHE A 183 16.59 3.51 17.67
CA PHE A 183 15.53 2.63 18.16
C PHE A 183 15.74 1.15 17.80
N ILE A 184 16.39 0.86 16.68
CA ILE A 184 16.66 -0.50 16.21
C ILE A 184 18.14 -0.69 15.86
N SER A 185 18.74 -1.72 16.44
CA SER A 185 20.14 -2.12 16.18
C SER A 185 20.25 -2.91 14.87
N TYR A 186 21.47 -2.93 14.32
CA TYR A 186 21.83 -3.79 13.19
C TYR A 186 22.27 -5.19 13.63
N GLU A 187 22.77 -5.29 14.87
CA GLU A 187 23.15 -6.53 15.55
C GLU A 187 21.94 -7.22 16.18
#